data_AF-A0A6G1MD16-F1
#
_entry.id   AF-A0A6G1MD16-F1
#
_cell.length_a   1.000
_cell.length_b   1.000
_cell.length_c   1.000
_cell.angle_alpha   90.00
_cell.angle_beta   90.00
_cell.angle_gamma   90.00
#
_symmetry.space_group_name_H-M   'P 1'
#
loop_
_entity.id
_entity.type
_entity.pdbx_description
1 polymer ?
#
loop_
_entity_poly.entity_id
_entity_poly.type
_entity_poly.pdbx_seq_one_letter_code
_entity_poly.pdbx_strand_id
1 'polypeptide(L)'
;MNLNFDMLASPNYLYAIYDGDASAFPSPYATNGSALIEKTFIDFFVEDGKKSVPTAFDGRSDYQGFLQIGVPAGGVFMGAEGIKTAEEATLFGGEAGKPYDACYHQACDDVNNLDYGAFITGTKSMADAVAKYGRSIAGFPFPRAAAKLLPRGSLAEAMVPNPSLTKHARHGGCGKALEA
;
A
#
# COMPACT_ATOMS: atom_id res chain seq x y z
N MET A 1 -10.67 1.47 -10.38
CA MET A 1 -10.23 0.92 -9.09
C MET A 1 -8.75 0.58 -9.22
N ASN A 2 -7.98 0.82 -8.17
CA ASN A 2 -6.60 0.39 -8.03
C ASN A 2 -6.52 -0.57 -6.82
N LEU A 3 -5.85 -1.71 -6.99
CA LEU A 3 -5.51 -2.63 -5.90
C LEU A 3 -3.99 -2.58 -5.76
N ASN A 4 -3.52 -2.00 -4.67
CA ASN A 4 -2.11 -1.73 -4.43
C ASN A 4 -1.49 -2.84 -3.59
N PHE A 5 -0.36 -3.36 -4.06
CA PHE A 5 0.39 -4.42 -3.40
C PHE A 5 1.86 -4.06 -3.45
N ASP A 6 2.35 -3.45 -2.38
CA ASP A 6 3.71 -2.96 -2.27
C ASP A 6 4.27 -3.49 -0.97
N MET A 7 5.37 -4.26 -1.06
CA MET A 7 5.97 -5.03 0.03
C MET A 7 5.00 -5.98 0.76
N LEU A 8 4.89 -7.22 0.27
CA LEU A 8 3.99 -8.25 0.82
C LEU A 8 4.66 -9.30 1.73
N ALA A 9 5.95 -9.11 2.07
CA ALA A 9 6.76 -10.23 2.52
C ALA A 9 7.81 -9.90 3.60
N SER A 10 7.72 -8.74 4.23
CA SER A 10 8.76 -8.22 5.14
C SER A 10 9.11 -9.22 6.26
N PRO A 11 10.40 -9.45 6.59
CA PRO A 11 10.80 -10.50 7.52
C PRO A 11 10.19 -10.39 8.93
N ASN A 12 9.93 -9.17 9.38
CA ASN A 12 9.29 -8.88 10.65
C ASN A 12 7.89 -8.30 10.42
N TYR A 13 7.11 -8.88 9.50
CA TYR A 13 5.85 -8.36 8.97
C TYR A 13 4.78 -7.93 9.99
N LEU A 14 3.85 -7.13 9.51
CA LEU A 14 2.48 -7.01 10.02
C LEU A 14 1.50 -7.29 8.87
N TYR A 15 0.21 -7.46 9.16
CA TYR A 15 -0.82 -7.46 8.11
C TYR A 15 -1.59 -6.14 8.17
N ALA A 16 -1.19 -5.17 7.35
CA ALA A 16 -1.85 -3.88 7.28
C ALA A 16 -2.77 -3.78 6.06
N ILE A 17 -3.93 -3.14 6.24
CA ILE A 17 -4.93 -2.88 5.20
C ILE A 17 -5.11 -1.38 5.09
N TYR A 18 -5.06 -0.83 3.88
CA TYR A 18 -5.28 0.61 3.71
C TYR A 18 -6.71 1.00 4.12
N ASP A 19 -6.80 2.01 4.99
CA ASP A 19 -8.04 2.58 5.53
C ASP A 19 -8.79 3.38 4.46
N GLY A 20 -9.73 2.72 3.80
CA GLY A 20 -10.51 3.19 2.66
C GLY A 20 -11.72 4.04 3.03
N ASP A 21 -12.21 3.89 4.26
CA ASP A 21 -13.37 4.62 4.78
C ASP A 21 -13.01 5.75 5.76
N ALA A 22 -11.71 5.91 6.07
CA ALA A 22 -11.17 6.88 7.04
C ALA A 22 -11.68 6.67 8.47
N SER A 23 -12.02 5.44 8.84
CA SER A 23 -12.46 5.08 10.18
C SER A 23 -11.33 5.11 11.21
N ALA A 24 -10.09 4.89 10.80
CA ALA A 24 -8.91 4.89 11.67
C ALA A 24 -8.03 6.13 11.48
N PHE A 25 -7.91 6.63 10.25
CA PHE A 25 -7.04 7.73 9.86
C PHE A 25 -7.81 8.75 9.01
N PRO A 26 -7.83 10.04 9.38
CA PRO A 26 -8.42 11.07 8.54
C PRO A 26 -7.79 11.09 7.15
N SER A 27 -8.60 10.96 6.10
CA SER A 27 -8.13 10.95 4.72
C SER A 27 -9.09 11.73 3.81
N PRO A 28 -8.58 12.64 2.96
CA PRO A 28 -9.41 13.30 1.94
C PRO A 28 -9.78 12.36 0.78
N TYR A 29 -9.22 11.14 0.76
CA TYR A 29 -9.40 10.17 -0.31
C TYR A 29 -10.37 9.03 0.05
N ALA A 30 -11.01 9.10 1.21
CA ALA A 30 -12.02 8.14 1.61
C ALA A 30 -13.20 8.16 0.63
N THR A 31 -13.57 6.98 0.14
CA THR A 31 -14.71 6.82 -0.78
C THR A 31 -15.41 5.50 -0.49
N ASN A 32 -16.70 5.39 -0.85
CA ASN A 32 -17.41 4.10 -0.77
C ASN A 32 -16.71 2.99 -1.56
N GLY A 33 -15.98 3.33 -2.63
CA GLY A 33 -15.21 2.36 -3.41
C GLY A 33 -13.98 1.87 -2.66
N SER A 34 -13.22 2.78 -2.04
CA SER A 34 -12.05 2.46 -1.23
C SER A 34 -12.46 1.67 0.02
N ALA A 35 -13.55 2.08 0.69
CA ALA A 35 -14.16 1.36 1.81
C ALA A 35 -14.54 -0.10 1.45
N LEU A 36 -15.08 -0.31 0.24
CA LEU A 36 -15.43 -1.65 -0.22
C LEU A 36 -14.19 -2.52 -0.50
N ILE A 37 -13.10 -1.91 -0.98
CA ILE A 37 -11.82 -2.60 -1.17
C ILE A 37 -11.22 -2.98 0.17
N GLU A 38 -11.17 -2.05 1.12
CA GLU A 38 -10.73 -2.30 2.50
C GLU A 38 -11.52 -3.47 3.12
N LYS A 39 -12.86 -3.41 3.06
CA LYS A 39 -13.71 -4.49 3.57
C LYS A 39 -13.37 -5.83 2.94
N THR A 40 -13.09 -5.87 1.65
CA THR A 40 -12.73 -7.11 0.94
C THR A 40 -11.48 -7.77 1.53
N PHE A 41 -10.47 -6.97 1.89
CA PHE A 41 -9.27 -7.48 2.55
C PHE A 41 -9.51 -7.84 4.02
N ILE A 42 -10.31 -7.06 4.76
CA ILE A 42 -10.69 -7.40 6.14
C ILE A 42 -11.38 -8.77 6.17
N ASP A 43 -12.36 -8.98 5.28
CA ASP A 43 -13.09 -10.24 5.15
C ASP A 43 -12.12 -11.39 4.86
N PHE A 44 -11.16 -11.20 3.93
CA PHE A 44 -10.15 -12.22 3.62
C PHE A 44 -9.32 -12.62 4.86
N PHE A 45 -8.77 -11.66 5.60
CA PHE A 45 -7.93 -11.99 6.76
C PHE A 45 -8.74 -12.64 7.88
N VAL A 46 -9.99 -12.22 8.09
CA VAL A 46 -10.91 -12.88 9.03
C VAL A 46 -11.18 -14.33 8.60
N GLU A 47 -11.46 -14.57 7.32
CA GLU A 47 -11.68 -15.91 6.76
C GLU A 47 -10.43 -16.80 6.86
N ASP A 48 -9.23 -16.24 6.68
CA ASP A 48 -7.94 -16.95 6.85
C ASP A 48 -7.54 -17.12 8.33
N GLY A 49 -8.36 -16.62 9.28
CA GLY A 49 -8.11 -16.73 10.72
C GLY A 49 -6.93 -15.86 11.19
N LYS A 50 -6.64 -14.79 10.47
CA LYS A 50 -5.56 -13.83 10.76
C LYS A 50 -6.12 -12.53 11.31
N LYS A 51 -5.30 -11.85 12.10
CA LYS A 51 -5.55 -10.46 12.49
C LYS A 51 -5.00 -9.53 11.43
N SER A 52 -5.52 -8.32 11.37
CA SER A 52 -4.99 -7.23 10.56
C SER A 52 -5.13 -5.90 11.31
N VAL A 53 -4.41 -4.88 10.87
CA VAL A 53 -4.49 -3.51 11.38
C VAL A 53 -4.73 -2.53 10.22
N PRO A 54 -5.39 -1.38 10.45
CA PRO A 54 -5.51 -0.36 9.42
C PRO A 54 -4.16 0.35 9.20
N THR A 55 -3.93 0.85 8.00
CA THR A 55 -2.82 1.76 7.67
C THR A 55 -3.31 2.92 6.80
N ALA A 56 -2.69 4.09 6.94
CA ALA A 56 -3.09 5.29 6.26
C ALA A 56 -2.68 5.30 4.77
N PHE A 57 -3.42 6.05 3.96
CA PHE A 57 -2.92 6.53 2.66
C PHE A 57 -1.95 7.71 2.88
N ASP A 58 -0.69 7.40 3.16
CA ASP A 58 0.39 8.37 3.42
C ASP A 58 1.04 8.98 2.16
N GLY A 59 0.64 8.51 0.98
CA GLY A 59 1.14 8.96 -0.31
C GLY A 59 2.47 8.35 -0.75
N ARG A 60 2.95 7.29 -0.07
CA ARG A 60 4.26 6.65 -0.32
C ARG A 60 4.22 5.42 -1.24
N SER A 61 3.10 5.14 -1.89
CA SER A 61 2.98 4.04 -2.87
C SER A 61 2.11 4.45 -4.07
N ASP A 62 1.99 3.58 -5.07
CA ASP A 62 1.41 3.90 -6.38
C ASP A 62 -0.08 4.26 -6.33
N TYR A 63 -0.81 3.83 -5.29
CA TYR A 63 -2.22 4.21 -5.08
C TYR A 63 -2.43 5.74 -5.10
N GLN A 64 -1.42 6.54 -4.73
CA GLN A 64 -1.56 7.98 -4.54
C GLN A 64 -2.00 8.69 -5.82
N GLY A 65 -1.42 8.32 -6.97
CA GLY A 65 -1.80 8.91 -8.26
C GLY A 65 -3.23 8.58 -8.66
N PHE A 66 -3.72 7.38 -8.32
CA PHE A 66 -5.10 6.96 -8.58
C PHE A 66 -6.09 7.72 -7.69
N LEU A 67 -5.79 7.84 -6.40
CA LEU A 67 -6.62 8.59 -5.46
C LEU A 67 -6.76 10.07 -5.86
N GLN A 68 -5.68 10.71 -6.33
CA GLN A 68 -5.68 12.10 -6.77
C GLN A 68 -6.61 12.38 -7.97
N ILE A 69 -6.85 11.39 -8.82
CA ILE A 69 -7.78 11.51 -9.96
C ILE A 69 -9.16 10.90 -9.67
N GLY A 70 -9.45 10.62 -8.39
CA GLY A 70 -10.72 10.08 -7.95
C GLY A 70 -10.95 8.60 -8.29
N VAL A 71 -9.90 7.84 -8.62
CA VAL A 71 -10.01 6.40 -8.76
C VAL A 71 -9.95 5.76 -7.37
N PRO A 72 -10.98 5.02 -6.91
CA PRO A 72 -10.92 4.33 -5.63
C PRO A 72 -9.74 3.37 -5.58
N ALA A 73 -9.01 3.38 -4.46
CA ALA A 73 -7.85 2.54 -4.24
C ALA A 73 -7.92 1.88 -2.86
N GLY A 74 -7.18 0.80 -2.71
CA GLY A 74 -6.99 0.07 -1.46
C GLY A 74 -5.99 -1.04 -1.70
N GLY A 75 -5.75 -1.87 -0.69
CA GLY A 75 -4.67 -2.85 -0.77
C GLY A 75 -4.18 -3.29 0.59
N VAL A 76 -3.07 -4.02 0.57
CA VAL A 76 -2.41 -4.54 1.76
C VAL A 76 -0.93 -4.20 1.74
N PHE A 77 -0.35 -4.10 2.93
CA PHE A 77 1.04 -3.75 3.17
C PHE A 77 1.59 -4.58 4.32
N MET A 78 2.80 -5.13 4.17
CA MET A 78 3.41 -6.00 5.18
C MET A 78 4.60 -5.37 5.90
N GLY A 79 4.79 -4.06 5.74
CA GLY A 79 5.77 -3.28 6.48
C GLY A 79 7.01 -2.94 5.65
N ALA A 80 7.72 -1.89 6.04
CA ALA A 80 8.97 -1.44 5.40
C ALA A 80 9.98 -1.05 6.49
N GLU A 81 10.52 0.17 6.44
CA GLU A 81 11.47 0.67 7.45
C GLU A 81 10.84 0.96 8.82
N GLY A 82 9.51 0.98 8.91
CA GLY A 82 8.77 1.27 10.14
C GLY A 82 9.12 0.30 11.28
N ILE A 83 9.14 0.78 12.51
CA ILE A 83 9.49 -0.01 13.68
C ILE A 83 8.26 -0.72 14.23
N LYS A 84 8.34 -2.05 14.35
CA LYS A 84 7.30 -2.87 14.97
C LYS A 84 7.11 -2.52 16.44
N THR A 85 5.88 -2.25 16.82
CA THR A 85 5.46 -2.00 18.21
C THR A 85 5.36 -3.28 19.03
N ALA A 86 5.25 -3.14 20.36
CA ALA A 86 5.04 -4.28 21.25
C ALA A 86 3.66 -4.93 21.04
N GLU A 87 2.66 -4.11 20.73
CA GLU A 87 1.30 -4.52 20.41
C GLU A 87 1.27 -5.35 19.12
N GLU A 88 1.93 -4.88 18.06
CA GLU A 88 2.05 -5.62 16.80
C GLU A 88 2.85 -6.90 16.96
N ALA A 89 3.92 -6.90 17.76
CA ALA A 89 4.66 -8.14 18.07
C ALA A 89 3.78 -9.16 18.82
N THR A 90 2.85 -8.69 19.66
CA THR A 90 1.87 -9.56 20.32
C THR A 90 0.84 -10.13 19.32
N LEU A 91 0.46 -9.34 18.30
CA LEU A 91 -0.54 -9.74 17.30
C LEU A 91 0.04 -10.66 16.21
N PHE A 92 1.26 -10.38 15.77
CA PHE A 92 1.86 -10.94 14.56
C PHE A 92 3.15 -11.75 14.82
N GLY A 93 3.66 -11.73 16.05
CA GLY A 93 4.98 -12.26 16.38
C GLY A 93 6.11 -11.34 15.90
N GLY A 94 7.33 -11.91 15.81
CA GLY A 94 8.53 -11.17 15.46
C GLY A 94 9.09 -10.34 16.61
N GLU A 95 9.90 -9.34 16.29
CA GLU A 95 10.66 -8.55 17.27
C GLU A 95 10.15 -7.11 17.35
N ALA A 96 9.63 -6.73 18.53
CA ALA A 96 9.31 -5.34 18.83
C ALA A 96 10.59 -4.48 18.89
N GLY A 97 10.49 -3.21 18.48
CA GLY A 97 11.63 -2.29 18.43
C GLY A 97 12.59 -2.54 17.26
N LYS A 98 12.26 -3.47 16.36
CA LYS A 98 12.99 -3.72 15.10
C LYS A 98 12.15 -3.24 13.90
N PRO A 99 12.78 -2.86 12.78
CA PRO A 99 12.05 -2.56 11.56
C PRO A 99 11.26 -3.77 11.08
N TYR A 100 10.18 -3.55 10.33
CA TYR A 100 9.47 -4.62 9.63
C TYR A 100 10.38 -5.27 8.55
N ASP A 101 11.16 -4.44 7.87
CA ASP A 101 12.18 -4.82 6.91
C ASP A 101 13.47 -4.02 7.17
N ALA A 102 14.50 -4.69 7.68
CA ALA A 102 15.81 -4.09 7.94
C ALA A 102 16.62 -3.84 6.66
N CYS A 103 16.24 -4.51 5.57
CA CYS A 103 16.88 -4.44 4.27
C CYS A 103 16.14 -3.54 3.29
N TYR A 104 15.09 -2.81 3.71
CA TYR A 104 14.38 -1.86 2.86
C TYR A 104 15.34 -0.92 2.10
N HIS A 105 15.29 -0.96 0.76
CA HIS A 105 16.18 -0.24 -0.15
C HIS A 105 17.69 -0.49 0.08
N GLN A 106 18.06 -1.63 0.65
CA GLN A 106 19.44 -2.05 0.84
C GLN A 106 19.81 -3.19 -0.11
N ALA A 107 21.12 -3.44 -0.27
CA ALA A 107 21.61 -4.53 -1.12
C ALA A 107 21.23 -5.94 -0.61
N CYS A 108 20.80 -6.06 0.65
CA CYS A 108 20.34 -7.32 1.23
C CYS A 108 18.85 -7.61 0.98
N ASP A 109 18.12 -6.72 0.29
CA ASP A 109 16.75 -6.99 -0.15
C ASP A 109 16.76 -7.96 -1.35
N ASP A 110 16.88 -9.24 -1.03
CA ASP A 110 16.94 -10.33 -2.00
C ASP A 110 15.98 -11.48 -1.62
N VAL A 111 16.08 -12.62 -2.31
CA VAL A 111 15.22 -13.80 -2.09
C VAL A 111 15.37 -14.46 -0.72
N ASN A 112 16.29 -14.00 0.13
CA ASN A 112 16.44 -14.42 1.51
C ASN A 112 15.84 -13.40 2.50
N ASN A 113 15.44 -12.21 2.04
CA ASN A 113 14.85 -11.15 2.85
C ASN A 113 13.32 -11.21 2.86
N LEU A 114 12.75 -12.35 3.24
CA LEU A 114 11.30 -12.46 3.39
C LEU A 114 10.84 -13.43 4.46
N ASP A 115 9.68 -13.14 5.03
CA ASP A 115 8.85 -14.14 5.70
C ASP A 115 7.97 -14.86 4.67
N TYR A 116 8.24 -16.16 4.47
CA TYR A 116 7.49 -16.99 3.51
C TYR A 116 6.00 -17.12 3.87
N GLY A 117 5.64 -17.11 5.14
CA GLY A 117 4.24 -17.20 5.59
C GLY A 117 3.47 -15.93 5.26
N ALA A 118 4.05 -14.77 5.53
CA ALA A 118 3.51 -13.47 5.16
C ALA A 118 3.38 -13.34 3.64
N PHE A 119 4.40 -13.72 2.89
CA PHE A 119 4.38 -13.72 1.43
C PHE A 119 3.20 -14.55 0.87
N ILE A 120 3.00 -15.78 1.35
CA ILE A 120 1.91 -16.63 0.89
C ILE A 120 0.55 -16.03 1.28
N THR A 121 0.41 -15.51 2.50
CA THR A 121 -0.84 -14.91 2.99
C THR A 121 -1.19 -13.64 2.19
N GLY A 122 -0.24 -12.75 1.98
CA GLY A 122 -0.41 -11.54 1.18
C GLY A 122 -0.70 -11.86 -0.30
N THR A 123 -0.06 -12.88 -0.87
CA THR A 123 -0.33 -13.30 -2.25
C THR A 123 -1.74 -13.90 -2.40
N LYS A 124 -2.22 -14.64 -1.38
CA LYS A 124 -3.59 -15.15 -1.36
C LYS A 124 -4.62 -14.02 -1.23
N SER A 125 -4.36 -13.00 -0.41
CA SER A 125 -5.27 -11.86 -0.28
C SER A 125 -5.38 -11.08 -1.59
N MET A 126 -4.25 -10.89 -2.29
CA MET A 126 -4.22 -10.34 -3.63
C MET A 126 -5.05 -11.18 -4.60
N ALA A 127 -4.84 -12.50 -4.63
CA ALA A 127 -5.56 -13.40 -5.52
C ALA A 127 -7.07 -13.40 -5.25
N ASP A 128 -7.48 -13.37 -3.97
CA ASP A 128 -8.88 -13.30 -3.56
C ASP A 128 -9.56 -12.01 -4.07
N ALA A 129 -8.96 -10.85 -3.79
CA ALA A 129 -9.51 -9.56 -4.24
C ALA A 129 -9.58 -9.47 -5.77
N VAL A 130 -8.51 -9.86 -6.47
CA VAL A 130 -8.48 -9.89 -7.94
C VAL A 130 -9.53 -10.86 -8.50
N ALA A 131 -9.72 -12.03 -7.88
CA ALA A 131 -10.72 -12.99 -8.34
C ALA A 131 -12.16 -12.51 -8.08
N LYS A 132 -12.43 -11.85 -6.95
CA LYS A 132 -13.75 -11.25 -6.64
C LYS A 132 -14.09 -10.17 -7.67
N TYR A 133 -13.21 -9.19 -7.83
CA TYR A 133 -13.46 -8.05 -8.73
C TYR A 133 -13.29 -8.38 -10.22
N GLY A 134 -12.42 -9.32 -10.57
CA GLY A 134 -12.24 -9.79 -11.94
C GLY A 134 -13.43 -10.58 -12.47
N ARG A 135 -14.16 -11.29 -11.59
CA ARG A 135 -15.41 -11.98 -11.95
C ARG A 135 -16.58 -11.01 -12.08
N SER A 136 -16.70 -10.05 -11.18
CA SER A 136 -17.77 -9.05 -11.23
C SER A 136 -17.42 -7.80 -10.44
N ILE A 137 -17.78 -6.66 -11.02
CA ILE A 137 -17.77 -5.35 -10.37
C ILE A 137 -19.20 -4.80 -10.22
N ALA A 138 -20.21 -5.65 -10.35
CA ALA A 138 -21.60 -5.25 -10.15
C ALA A 138 -21.79 -4.72 -8.72
N GLY A 139 -22.39 -3.54 -8.60
CA GLY A 139 -22.57 -2.87 -7.31
C GLY A 139 -21.32 -2.14 -6.78
N PHE A 140 -20.17 -2.22 -7.45
CA PHE A 140 -19.00 -1.43 -7.06
C PHE A 140 -19.27 0.07 -7.29
N PRO A 141 -19.12 0.93 -6.27
CA PRO A 141 -19.49 2.34 -6.35
C PRO A 141 -18.36 3.15 -7.00
N PHE A 142 -18.15 2.92 -8.30
CA PHE A 142 -17.24 3.78 -9.07
C PHE A 142 -17.79 5.21 -9.04
N PRO A 143 -16.98 6.21 -8.70
CA PRO A 143 -17.36 7.60 -8.93
C PRO A 143 -17.64 7.76 -10.43
N ARG A 144 -18.85 8.16 -10.82
CA ARG A 144 -19.19 8.47 -12.23
C ARG A 144 -18.95 9.96 -12.49
N ALA A 145 -18.56 10.39 -13.69
CA ALA A 145 -18.31 9.67 -14.94
C ALA A 145 -16.82 9.37 -15.15
N ALA A 146 -16.49 8.50 -16.12
CA ALA A 146 -15.11 8.32 -16.60
C ALA A 146 -14.45 9.70 -16.73
N ALA A 147 -13.37 9.93 -16.00
CA ALA A 147 -12.57 11.13 -16.19
C ALA A 147 -12.29 11.22 -17.70
N LYS A 148 -12.63 12.36 -18.33
CA LYS A 148 -12.15 12.62 -19.69
C LYS A 148 -10.64 12.45 -19.62
N LEU A 149 -10.13 11.41 -20.29
CA LEU A 149 -8.69 11.20 -20.40
C LEU A 149 -8.11 12.53 -20.88
N LEU A 150 -7.32 13.15 -20.00
CA LEU A 150 -6.61 14.35 -20.36
C LEU A 150 -5.67 14.00 -21.53
N PRO A 151 -5.56 14.84 -22.56
CA PRO A 151 -4.62 14.60 -23.65
C PRO A 151 -3.22 14.39 -23.07
N ARG A 152 -2.41 13.49 -23.66
CA ARG A 152 -1.07 13.10 -23.19
C ARG A 152 -0.06 14.25 -22.99
N GLY A 153 -0.44 15.51 -23.22
CA GLY A 153 0.40 16.71 -22.99
C GLY A 153 -0.02 17.61 -21.82
N SER A 154 -1.18 17.43 -21.18
CA SER A 154 -1.65 18.37 -20.15
C SER A 154 -1.29 17.99 -18.71
N LEU A 155 -0.63 16.85 -18.48
CA LEU A 155 -0.18 16.41 -17.16
C LEU A 155 1.21 16.96 -16.78
N ALA A 156 1.96 17.51 -17.75
CA ALA A 156 3.30 18.03 -17.51
C ALA A 156 3.31 19.25 -16.55
N GLU A 157 2.24 20.04 -16.50
CA GLU A 157 2.10 21.16 -15.54
C GLU A 157 1.59 20.72 -14.16
N ALA A 158 0.91 19.59 -14.05
CA ALA A 158 0.36 19.09 -12.78
C ALA A 158 1.35 18.20 -12.00
N MET A 159 2.38 17.67 -12.67
CA MET A 159 3.45 16.87 -12.07
C MET A 159 4.69 17.72 -11.70
N VAL A 160 4.55 19.03 -11.60
CA VAL A 160 5.61 19.88 -11.01
C VAL A 160 5.61 19.60 -9.50
N PRO A 161 6.70 19.07 -8.93
CA PRO A 161 6.78 18.90 -7.49
C PRO A 161 6.53 20.24 -6.82
N ASN A 162 5.59 20.29 -5.86
CA ASN A 162 5.35 21.49 -5.10
C ASN A 162 6.68 21.94 -4.44
N PRO A 163 7.26 23.10 -4.83
CA PRO A 163 8.53 23.55 -4.29
C PRO A 163 8.44 23.95 -2.81
N SER A 164 7.24 24.00 -2.21
CA SER A 164 7.08 24.22 -0.77
C SER A 164 7.25 22.95 0.07
N LEU A 165 7.30 21.76 -0.54
CA LEU A 165 7.50 20.48 0.17
C LEU A 165 8.96 19.99 0.15
N THR A 166 9.85 20.65 -0.60
CA THR A 166 11.25 20.21 -0.79
C THR A 166 12.22 20.66 0.32
N LYS A 167 11.77 21.36 1.37
CA LYS A 167 12.71 21.85 2.41
C LYS A 167 13.23 20.77 3.37
N HIS A 168 12.68 19.56 3.38
CA HIS A 168 13.12 18.48 4.29
C HIS A 168 13.42 17.13 3.63
N ALA A 169 13.93 17.12 2.39
CA ALA A 169 14.44 15.88 1.80
C ALA A 169 15.72 16.15 1.01
N ARG A 170 16.86 16.20 1.70
CA ARG A 170 18.14 15.87 1.06
C ARG A 170 18.26 14.35 1.01
N HIS A 171 17.66 13.73 0.00
CA HIS A 171 18.01 12.35 -0.35
C HIS A 171 19.18 12.37 -1.33
N GLY A 172 20.26 11.72 -0.94
CA GLY A 172 21.45 11.52 -1.75
C GLY A 172 21.10 10.84 -3.06
N GLY A 173 21.51 11.46 -4.16
CA GLY A 173 21.27 10.94 -5.49
C GLY A 173 21.95 9.59 -5.69
N CYS A 174 21.15 8.61 -6.15
CA CYS A 174 21.66 7.46 -6.86
C CYS A 174 22.07 7.93 -8.25
N GLY A 175 23.37 8.05 -8.48
CA GLY A 175 23.93 8.64 -9.69
C GLY A 175 25.43 8.86 -9.59
N LYS A 176 26.18 7.81 -9.23
CA LYS A 176 27.58 7.73 -9.65
C LYS A 176 27.67 6.64 -10.70
N ALA A 177 27.77 7.07 -11.95
CA ALA A 177 28.31 6.27 -13.01
C ALA A 177 29.69 5.76 -12.55
N LEU A 178 29.83 4.45 -12.53
CA LEU A 178 31.12 3.77 -12.57
C LEU A 178 31.73 4.09 -13.94
N GLU A 179 32.85 4.80 -13.95
CA GLU A 179 33.79 4.79 -15.08
C GLU A 179 35.19 4.49 -14.54
N ALA A 180 35.77 3.46 -15.17
CA ALA A 180 37.17 2.96 -15.23
C ALA A 180 38.16 3.33 -14.12
#